data_AF-A0AAN8JD10-F1
#
_entry.id   AF-A0AAN8JD10-F1
#
_cell.length_a   1.000
_cell.length_b   1.000
_cell.length_c   1.000
_cell.angle_alpha   90.00
_cell.angle_beta   90.00
_cell.angle_gamma   90.00
#
_symmetry.space_group_name_H-M   'P 1'
#
loop_
_entity.id
_entity.type
_entity.pdbx_description
1 polymer ?
#
loop_
_entity_poly.entity_id
_entity_poly.type
_entity_poly.pdbx_seq_one_letter_code
_entity_poly.pdbx_strand_id
1 'polypeptide(L)'
;MEEVNPSSLSIVRNNLAMQGVSKAAQDVICKSLRLGTSKQYDTYLKRWEQFCCRRNVDTVFAFVTDILDFLVELFNMGLKYSALNTARSALSSTIVLRDSVFSVGHHPLVLRFLKGVFEQRPALPRYNHVWNVETVLNFLEELSPLVSLTLSQLTSKLVSLLCLLSGQRCQSLHSLNMNDFI
;
A
#
# COMPACT_ATOMS: atom_id res chain seq x y z
N MET A 1 10.01 16.67 17.70
CA MET A 1 8.93 16.33 16.75
C MET A 1 8.18 15.16 17.35
N GLU A 2 6.97 15.38 17.84
CA GLU A 2 6.08 14.30 18.28
C GLU A 2 5.76 13.42 17.07
N GLU A 3 6.21 12.17 17.11
CA GLU A 3 5.75 11.15 16.18
C GLU A 3 4.27 10.93 16.46
N VAL A 4 3.40 11.42 15.57
CA VAL A 4 2.00 11.02 15.50
C VAL A 4 2.01 9.52 15.23
N ASN A 5 1.90 8.74 16.31
CA ASN A 5 1.90 7.29 16.24
C ASN A 5 0.58 6.89 15.58
N PRO A 6 0.57 6.41 14.32
CA PRO A 6 -0.66 6.05 13.63
C PRO A 6 -1.44 5.02 14.46
N SER A 7 -2.77 5.14 14.53
CA SER A 7 -3.57 4.32 15.45
C SER A 7 -3.41 2.83 15.12
N SER A 8 -3.14 2.49 13.86
CA SER A 8 -2.72 1.16 13.43
C SER A 8 -1.56 0.55 14.23
N LEU A 9 -0.49 1.31 14.50
CA LEU A 9 0.65 0.83 15.30
C LEU A 9 0.26 0.65 16.77
N SER A 10 -0.64 1.47 17.29
CA SER A 10 -1.13 1.32 18.66
C SER A 10 -1.96 0.04 18.83
N ILE A 11 -2.82 -0.31 17.85
CA ILE A 11 -3.62 -1.53 17.90
C ILE A 11 -2.72 -2.76 17.75
N VAL A 12 -1.77 -2.75 16.81
CA VAL A 12 -0.78 -3.83 16.65
C VAL A 12 0.02 -4.01 17.94
N ARG A 13 0.50 -2.92 18.54
CA ARG A 13 1.24 -2.96 19.80
C ARG A 13 0.41 -3.52 20.95
N ASN A 14 -0.86 -3.11 21.07
CA ASN A 14 -1.77 -3.63 22.10
C ASN A 14 -2.04 -5.13 21.90
N ASN A 15 -2.23 -5.58 20.66
CA ASN A 15 -2.41 -7.00 20.37
C ASN A 15 -1.17 -7.81 20.78
N LEU A 16 0.03 -7.37 20.37
CA LEU A 16 1.28 -8.03 20.74
C LEU A 16 1.46 -8.06 22.27
N ALA A 17 1.06 -7.01 22.98
CA ALA A 17 1.08 -6.99 24.44
C ALA A 17 0.12 -8.05 25.04
N MET A 18 -1.09 -8.21 24.49
CA MET A 18 -2.03 -9.25 24.90
C MET A 18 -1.53 -10.67 24.63
N GLN A 19 -0.67 -10.84 23.62
CA GLN A 19 0.02 -12.10 23.33
C GLN A 19 1.23 -12.37 24.24
N GLY A 20 1.54 -11.46 25.18
CA GLY A 20 2.69 -11.60 26.08
C GLY A 20 4.04 -11.26 25.45
N VAL A 21 4.05 -10.62 24.28
CA VAL A 21 5.29 -10.19 23.60
C VAL A 21 5.95 -9.08 24.41
N SER A 22 7.27 -9.18 24.64
CA SER A 22 8.01 -8.17 25.40
C SER A 22 8.00 -6.80 24.71
N LYS A 23 8.06 -5.72 25.48
CA LYS A 23 8.06 -4.34 24.94
C LYS A 23 9.18 -4.11 23.91
N ALA A 24 10.37 -4.64 24.16
CA ALA A 24 11.49 -4.55 23.21
C ALA A 24 11.18 -5.27 21.88
N ALA A 25 10.57 -6.46 21.93
CA ALA A 25 10.15 -7.16 20.73
C ALA A 25 9.02 -6.42 20.00
N GLN A 26 8.07 -5.83 20.73
CA GLN A 26 7.02 -4.98 20.15
C GLN A 26 7.61 -3.80 19.37
N ASP A 27 8.61 -3.11 19.93
CA ASP A 27 9.26 -1.97 19.27
C ASP A 27 9.96 -2.39 17.97
N VAL A 28 10.62 -3.55 17.96
CA VAL A 28 11.24 -4.10 16.74
C VAL A 28 10.19 -4.51 15.72
N ILE A 29 9.13 -5.20 16.13
CA ILE A 29 8.03 -5.61 15.23
C ILE A 29 7.32 -4.40 14.63
N CYS A 30 7.06 -3.36 15.44
CA CYS A 30 6.43 -2.13 14.95
C CYS A 30 7.27 -1.43 13.87
N LYS A 31 8.60 -1.53 13.93
CA LYS A 31 9.50 -0.98 12.88
C LYS A 31 9.43 -1.72 11.55
N SER A 32 8.86 -2.93 11.50
CA SER A 32 8.67 -3.65 10.23
C SER A 32 7.67 -2.95 9.29
N LEU A 33 6.76 -2.15 9.84
CA LEU A 33 5.77 -1.39 9.09
C LEU A 33 6.33 -0.03 8.70
N ARG A 34 6.67 0.13 7.41
CA ARG A 34 7.06 1.44 6.85
C ARG A 34 5.92 2.45 7.01
N LEU A 35 6.25 3.72 7.20
CA LEU A 35 5.29 4.82 7.38
C LEU A 35 4.19 4.85 6.31
N GLY A 36 4.56 4.61 5.04
CA GLY A 36 3.59 4.55 3.93
C GLY A 36 2.57 3.41 4.08
N THR A 37 3.03 2.22 4.43
CA THR A 37 2.17 1.05 4.69
C THR A 37 1.28 1.29 5.91
N SER A 38 1.85 1.86 6.96
CA SER A 38 1.10 2.16 8.19
C SER A 38 -0.07 3.10 7.93
N LYS A 39 0.12 4.17 7.14
CA LYS A 39 -0.96 5.08 6.72
C LYS A 39 -2.04 4.38 5.89
N GLN A 40 -1.65 3.47 5.00
CA GLN A 40 -2.61 2.69 4.21
C GLN A 40 -3.45 1.76 5.10
N TYR A 41 -2.82 1.10 6.07
CA TYR A 41 -3.51 0.20 6.99
C TYR A 41 -4.45 0.94 7.93
N ASP A 42 -4.03 2.09 8.44
CA ASP A 42 -4.80 2.96 9.34
C ASP A 42 -6.20 3.28 8.79
N THR A 43 -6.30 3.52 7.48
CA THR A 43 -7.58 3.77 6.80
C THR A 43 -8.55 2.59 6.94
N TYR A 44 -8.07 1.35 6.79
CA TYR A 44 -8.92 0.16 6.86
C TYR A 44 -9.16 -0.32 8.28
N LEU A 45 -8.19 -0.13 9.18
CA LEU A 45 -8.35 -0.47 10.60
C LEU A 45 -9.39 0.43 11.28
N LYS A 46 -9.41 1.74 10.96
CA LYS A 46 -10.49 2.64 11.43
C LYS A 46 -11.87 2.24 10.92
N ARG A 47 -11.96 1.80 9.66
CA ARG A 47 -13.22 1.28 9.09
C ARG A 47 -13.64 -0.01 9.77
N TRP A 48 -12.68 -0.88 10.10
CA TRP A 48 -12.92 -2.10 10.86
C TRP A 48 -13.43 -1.80 12.27
N GLU A 49 -12.82 -0.86 12.99
CA GLU A 49 -13.31 -0.41 14.30
C GLU A 49 -14.75 0.09 14.22
N GLN A 50 -15.08 0.91 13.22
CA GLN A 50 -16.44 1.38 13.01
C GLN A 50 -17.41 0.22 12.69
N PHE A 51 -17.01 -0.74 11.88
CA PHE A 51 -17.79 -1.94 11.60
C PHE A 51 -18.05 -2.73 12.90
N CYS A 52 -17.02 -2.94 13.71
CA CYS A 52 -17.09 -3.63 14.98
C CYS A 52 -18.05 -2.95 15.95
N CYS A 53 -17.94 -1.62 16.10
CA CYS A 53 -18.86 -0.84 16.93
C CYS A 53 -20.32 -0.98 16.47
N ARG A 54 -20.58 -1.00 15.15
CA ARG A 54 -21.95 -1.16 14.62
C ARG A 54 -22.51 -2.56 14.79
N ARG A 55 -21.67 -3.59 14.70
CA ARG A 55 -22.06 -5.01 14.73
C ARG A 55 -21.90 -5.66 16.11
N ASN A 56 -21.40 -4.92 17.09
CA ASN A 56 -21.03 -5.43 18.41
C ASN A 56 -20.03 -6.61 18.33
N VAL A 57 -19.00 -6.45 17.49
CA VAL A 57 -17.91 -7.41 17.29
C VAL A 57 -16.67 -6.90 18.02
N ASP A 58 -15.85 -7.81 18.54
CA ASP A 58 -14.57 -7.49 19.18
C ASP A 58 -13.53 -7.09 18.11
N THR A 59 -12.85 -5.97 18.35
CA THR A 59 -11.91 -5.37 17.38
C THR A 59 -10.62 -6.16 17.21
N VAL A 60 -10.27 -7.03 18.17
CA VAL A 60 -9.02 -7.78 18.25
C VAL A 60 -9.25 -9.27 17.97
N PHE A 61 -10.33 -9.83 18.51
CA PHE A 61 -10.67 -11.24 18.42
C PHE A 61 -11.99 -11.42 17.68
N ALA A 62 -11.94 -11.71 16.40
CA ALA A 62 -13.13 -11.85 15.54
C ALA A 62 -13.27 -13.28 14.98
N PHE A 63 -14.46 -13.64 14.53
CA PHE A 63 -14.67 -14.86 13.74
C PHE A 63 -14.35 -14.59 12.27
N VAL A 64 -14.05 -15.64 11.50
CA VAL A 64 -13.81 -15.46 10.06
C VAL A 64 -15.04 -14.90 9.34
N THR A 65 -16.24 -15.19 9.83
CA THR A 65 -17.49 -14.64 9.31
C THR A 65 -17.55 -13.13 9.42
N ASP A 66 -17.10 -12.55 10.54
CA ASP A 66 -17.07 -11.10 10.73
C ASP A 66 -16.12 -10.42 9.73
N ILE A 67 -14.98 -11.06 9.46
CA ILE A 67 -14.01 -10.60 8.47
C ILE A 67 -14.61 -10.63 7.07
N LEU A 68 -15.31 -11.70 6.71
CA LEU A 68 -15.95 -11.82 5.40
C LEU A 68 -17.06 -10.78 5.23
N ASP A 69 -17.90 -10.58 6.24
CA ASP A 69 -18.97 -9.58 6.23
C ASP A 69 -18.42 -8.15 6.09
N PHE A 70 -17.32 -7.84 6.78
CA PHE A 70 -16.63 -6.57 6.59
C PHE A 70 -16.06 -6.41 5.18
N LEU A 71 -15.42 -7.43 4.63
CA LEU A 71 -14.88 -7.39 3.26
C LEU A 71 -16.00 -7.26 2.21
N VAL A 72 -17.17 -7.87 2.45
CA VAL A 72 -18.39 -7.69 1.65
C VAL A 72 -18.89 -6.25 1.73
N GLU A 73 -18.91 -5.64 2.92
CA GLU A 73 -19.29 -4.23 3.08
C GLU A 73 -18.40 -3.31 2.23
N LEU A 74 -17.08 -3.51 2.30
CA LEU A 74 -16.11 -2.77 1.48
C LEU A 74 -16.31 -3.03 -0.03
N PHE A 75 -16.59 -4.27 -0.42
CA PHE A 75 -16.85 -4.63 -1.81
C PHE A 75 -18.10 -3.93 -2.36
N ASN A 76 -19.17 -3.87 -1.56
CA ASN A 76 -20.43 -3.22 -1.89
C ASN A 76 -20.29 -1.69 -1.97
N MET A 77 -19.35 -1.10 -1.23
CA MET A 77 -18.94 0.31 -1.40
C MET A 77 -18.16 0.58 -2.71
N GLY A 78 -17.94 -0.44 -3.55
CA GLY A 78 -17.29 -0.29 -4.86
C GLY A 78 -15.76 -0.36 -4.81
N LEU A 79 -15.16 -0.78 -3.69
CA LEU A 79 -13.70 -0.93 -3.61
C LEU A 79 -13.21 -2.03 -4.56
N LYS A 80 -12.06 -1.77 -5.19
CA LYS A 80 -11.40 -2.69 -6.12
C LYS A 80 -10.57 -3.74 -5.37
N TYR A 81 -10.17 -4.79 -6.08
CA TYR A 81 -9.34 -5.87 -5.55
C TYR A 81 -8.12 -5.39 -4.74
N SER A 82 -7.36 -4.43 -5.27
CA SER A 82 -6.16 -3.92 -4.60
C SER A 82 -6.47 -3.32 -3.22
N ALA A 83 -7.55 -2.54 -3.11
CA ALA A 83 -8.01 -1.93 -1.87
C ALA A 83 -8.46 -3.00 -0.85
N LEU A 84 -9.24 -3.99 -1.30
CA LEU A 84 -9.66 -5.11 -0.45
C LEU A 84 -8.48 -5.97 0.01
N ASN A 85 -7.49 -6.17 -0.85
CA ASN A 85 -6.28 -6.90 -0.48
C ASN A 85 -5.41 -6.12 0.53
N THR A 86 -5.39 -4.78 0.44
CA THR A 86 -4.79 -3.94 1.49
C THR A 86 -5.56 -4.05 2.80
N ALA A 87 -6.90 -4.02 2.76
CA ALA A 87 -7.72 -4.24 3.95
C ALA A 87 -7.42 -5.61 4.58
N ARG A 88 -7.44 -6.70 3.81
CA ARG A 88 -7.06 -8.05 4.27
C ARG A 88 -5.69 -8.04 4.95
N SER A 89 -4.69 -7.41 4.34
CA SER A 89 -3.33 -7.38 4.89
C SER A 89 -3.26 -6.60 6.21
N ALA A 90 -4.01 -5.50 6.33
CA ALA A 90 -4.12 -4.71 7.55
C ALA A 90 -4.81 -5.49 8.69
N LEU A 91 -5.90 -6.20 8.38
CA LEU A 91 -6.57 -7.07 9.35
C LEU A 91 -5.63 -8.22 9.77
N SER A 92 -4.88 -8.80 8.83
CA SER A 92 -3.94 -9.89 9.12
C SER A 92 -2.77 -9.51 10.02
N SER A 93 -2.40 -8.22 10.11
CA SER A 93 -1.34 -7.78 11.03
C SER A 93 -1.85 -7.53 12.45
N THR A 94 -3.17 -7.53 12.65
CA THR A 94 -3.77 -6.86 13.81
C THR A 94 -4.84 -7.68 14.50
N ILE A 95 -5.51 -8.60 13.79
CA ILE A 95 -6.65 -9.37 14.26
C ILE A 95 -6.28 -10.84 14.40
N VAL A 96 -6.74 -11.44 15.49
CA VAL A 96 -6.66 -12.88 15.76
C VAL A 96 -8.02 -13.51 15.50
N LEU A 97 -8.05 -14.59 14.74
CA LEU A 97 -9.28 -15.35 14.49
C LEU A 97 -9.57 -16.30 15.65
N ARG A 98 -10.79 -16.27 16.19
CA ARG A 98 -11.20 -17.13 17.30
C ARG A 98 -11.43 -18.58 16.88
N ASP A 99 -11.87 -18.78 15.65
CA ASP A 99 -12.33 -20.05 15.08
C ASP A 99 -11.34 -20.68 14.10
N SER A 100 -10.11 -20.18 14.04
CA SER A 100 -9.12 -20.63 13.07
C SER A 100 -7.68 -20.52 13.57
N VAL A 101 -6.85 -21.50 13.20
CA VAL A 101 -5.40 -21.49 13.41
C VAL A 101 -4.69 -20.58 12.39
N PHE A 102 -5.32 -20.29 11.26
CA PHE A 102 -4.80 -19.36 10.26
C PHE A 102 -4.99 -17.91 10.67
N SER A 103 -4.04 -17.05 10.28
CA SER A 103 -4.23 -15.60 10.26
C SER A 103 -5.26 -15.21 9.19
N VAL A 104 -5.87 -14.03 9.34
CA VAL A 104 -6.83 -13.47 8.35
C VAL A 104 -6.27 -13.52 6.93
N GLY A 105 -4.99 -13.20 6.76
CA GLY A 105 -4.34 -13.18 5.46
C GLY A 105 -4.19 -14.55 4.80
N HIS A 106 -4.11 -15.63 5.58
CA HIS A 106 -3.90 -17.00 5.10
C HIS A 106 -5.14 -17.89 5.20
N HIS A 107 -6.25 -17.36 5.73
CA HIS A 107 -7.47 -18.13 5.89
C HIS A 107 -8.07 -18.52 4.52
N PRO A 108 -8.36 -19.82 4.26
CA PRO A 108 -8.84 -20.28 2.96
C PRO A 108 -10.09 -19.56 2.43
N LEU A 109 -11.08 -19.30 3.28
CA LEU A 109 -12.28 -18.56 2.89
C LEU A 109 -12.00 -17.11 2.49
N VAL A 110 -11.10 -16.42 3.19
CA VAL A 110 -10.72 -15.03 2.89
C VAL A 110 -9.98 -14.96 1.54
N LEU A 111 -9.08 -15.92 1.28
CA LEU A 111 -8.41 -16.05 0.00
C LEU A 111 -9.39 -16.35 -1.14
N ARG A 112 -10.33 -17.27 -0.91
CA ARG A 112 -11.38 -17.61 -1.89
C ARG A 112 -12.30 -16.43 -2.17
N PHE A 113 -12.63 -15.63 -1.14
CA PHE A 113 -13.39 -14.39 -1.30
C PHE A 113 -12.65 -13.40 -2.21
N LEU A 114 -11.37 -13.11 -1.94
CA LEU A 114 -10.59 -12.22 -2.80
C LEU A 114 -10.45 -12.75 -4.23
N LYS A 115 -10.32 -14.06 -4.41
CA LYS A 115 -10.37 -14.67 -5.74
C LYS A 115 -11.71 -14.36 -6.42
N GLY A 116 -12.83 -14.55 -5.74
CA GLY A 116 -14.16 -14.20 -6.26
C GLY A 116 -14.28 -12.72 -6.65
N VAL A 117 -13.74 -11.81 -5.85
CA VAL A 117 -13.67 -10.37 -6.16
C VAL A 117 -12.88 -10.14 -7.45
N PHE A 118 -11.74 -10.82 -7.62
CA PHE A 118 -10.92 -10.69 -8.83
C PHE A 118 -11.67 -11.17 -10.08
N GLU A 119 -12.33 -12.32 -10.02
CA GLU A 119 -13.11 -12.86 -11.14
C GLU A 119 -14.29 -11.93 -11.50
N GLN A 120 -14.97 -11.37 -10.50
CA GLN A 120 -16.11 -10.49 -10.72
C GLN A 120 -15.71 -9.08 -11.20
N ARG A 121 -14.55 -8.58 -10.75
CA ARG A 121 -14.03 -7.24 -11.06
C ARG A 121 -12.52 -7.33 -11.33
N PRO A 122 -12.11 -7.82 -12.51
CA PRO A 122 -10.70 -8.00 -12.81
C PRO A 122 -9.96 -6.66 -12.77
N ALA A 123 -8.74 -6.70 -12.23
CA ALA A 123 -7.85 -5.55 -12.23
C ALA A 123 -7.34 -5.33 -13.66
N LEU A 124 -8.05 -4.51 -14.44
CA LEU A 124 -7.59 -4.13 -15.77
C LEU A 124 -6.31 -3.28 -15.67
N PRO A 125 -5.38 -3.43 -16.64
CA PRO A 125 -4.24 -2.54 -16.75
C PRO A 125 -4.70 -1.09 -16.76
N ARG A 126 -4.00 -0.21 -16.02
CA ARG A 126 -4.30 1.22 -16.02
C ARG A 126 -4.16 1.84 -17.41
N TYR A 127 -3.29 1.28 -18.24
CA TYR A 127 -3.01 1.73 -19.59
C TYR A 127 -3.36 0.61 -20.57
N ASN A 128 -4.22 0.91 -21.53
CA ASN A 128 -4.58 0.01 -22.63
C ASN A 128 -3.66 0.16 -23.86
N HIS A 129 -2.83 1.21 -23.87
CA HIS A 129 -1.84 1.47 -24.90
C HIS A 129 -0.54 1.96 -24.26
N VAL A 130 0.57 1.73 -24.95
CA VAL A 130 1.85 2.34 -24.63
C VAL A 130 2.01 3.56 -25.54
N TRP A 131 2.52 4.65 -25.00
CA TRP A 131 2.78 5.88 -25.76
C TRP A 131 4.02 5.70 -26.66
N ASN A 132 4.09 6.42 -27.79
CA ASN A 132 5.25 6.34 -28.70
C ASN A 132 6.44 7.13 -28.15
N VAL A 133 7.52 6.42 -27.80
CA VAL A 133 8.76 7.01 -27.26
C VAL A 133 9.42 7.98 -28.23
N GLU A 134 9.29 7.73 -29.53
CA GLU A 134 9.87 8.54 -30.60
C GLU A 134 9.38 10.00 -30.56
N THR A 135 8.12 10.24 -30.20
CA THR A 135 7.57 11.60 -30.08
C THR A 135 8.33 12.43 -29.04
N VAL A 136 8.69 11.82 -27.91
CA VAL A 136 9.46 12.50 -26.86
C VAL A 136 10.92 12.65 -27.29
N LEU A 137 11.52 11.65 -27.92
CA LEU A 137 12.89 11.75 -28.41
C LEU A 137 13.04 12.87 -29.45
N ASN A 138 12.13 12.96 -30.42
CA ASN A 138 12.14 14.02 -31.43
C ASN A 138 12.03 15.42 -30.80
N PHE A 139 11.13 15.60 -29.83
CA PHE A 139 11.04 16.86 -29.08
C PHE A 139 12.34 17.19 -28.32
N LEU A 140 12.97 16.18 -27.71
CA LEU A 140 14.24 16.38 -27.01
C LEU A 140 15.38 16.72 -27.97
N GLU A 141 15.36 16.24 -29.21
CA GLU A 141 16.32 16.60 -30.26
C GLU A 141 16.21 18.08 -30.67
N GLU A 142 14.98 18.60 -30.78
CA GLU A 142 14.71 20.02 -31.09
C GLU A 142 15.26 20.99 -30.04
N LEU A 143 15.50 20.52 -28.80
CA LEU A 143 16.15 21.30 -27.74
C LEU A 143 17.66 21.40 -27.96
N SER A 144 18.07 22.07 -29.04
CA SER A 144 19.45 22.31 -29.44
C SER A 144 19.57 23.71 -30.06
N PRO A 145 20.67 24.48 -29.83
CA PRO A 145 21.87 24.13 -29.06
C PRO A 145 21.68 24.26 -27.55
N LEU A 146 22.33 23.40 -26.77
CA LEU A 146 22.22 23.35 -25.30
C LEU A 146 22.55 24.68 -24.60
N VAL A 147 23.47 25.47 -25.18
CA VAL A 147 23.92 26.77 -24.66
C VAL A 147 22.80 27.82 -24.68
N SER A 148 21.82 27.67 -25.57
CA SER A 148 20.68 28.59 -25.69
C SER A 148 19.53 28.26 -24.74
N LEU A 149 19.60 27.11 -24.06
CA LEU A 149 18.53 26.62 -23.20
C LEU A 149 18.64 27.18 -21.79
N THR A 150 17.49 27.45 -21.19
CA THR A 150 17.40 27.76 -19.76
C THR A 150 17.74 26.54 -18.91
N LEU A 151 18.16 26.77 -17.66
CA LEU A 151 18.42 25.69 -16.71
C LEU A 151 17.22 24.74 -16.56
N SER A 152 15.99 25.27 -16.55
CA SER A 152 14.77 24.46 -16.46
C SER A 152 14.60 23.50 -17.66
N GLN A 153 14.90 23.98 -18.88
CA GLN A 153 14.85 23.15 -20.09
C GLN A 153 15.94 22.08 -20.08
N LEU A 154 17.15 22.43 -19.65
CA LEU A 154 18.25 21.47 -19.50
C LEU A 154 17.92 20.39 -18.46
N THR A 155 17.39 20.78 -17.30
CA THR A 155 16.95 19.84 -16.27
C THR A 155 15.84 18.93 -16.79
N SER A 156 14.84 19.47 -17.49
CA SER A 156 13.74 18.69 -18.06
C SER A 156 14.24 17.69 -19.11
N LYS A 157 15.17 18.10 -19.97
CA LYS A 157 15.82 17.24 -20.98
C LYS A 157 16.60 16.11 -20.32
N LEU A 158 17.44 16.42 -19.33
CA LEU A 158 18.21 15.43 -18.59
C LEU A 158 17.31 14.43 -17.84
N VAL A 159 16.35 14.92 -17.06
CA VAL A 159 15.44 14.04 -16.29
C VAL A 159 14.61 13.17 -17.21
N SER A 160 14.14 13.69 -18.36
CA SER A 160 13.40 12.90 -19.34
C SER A 160 14.26 11.76 -19.92
N LEU A 161 15.52 12.03 -20.27
CA LEU A 161 16.44 11.00 -20.73
C LEU A 161 16.74 9.96 -19.64
N LEU A 162 16.96 10.39 -18.40
CA LEU A 162 17.15 9.48 -17.26
C LEU A 162 15.92 8.61 -17.02
N CYS A 163 14.71 9.17 -17.10
CA CYS A 163 13.46 8.41 -17.03
C CYS A 163 13.41 7.31 -18.10
N LEU A 164 13.72 7.66 -19.35
CA LEU A 164 13.63 6.73 -20.48
C LEU A 164 14.67 5.62 -20.43
N LEU A 165 15.91 5.97 -20.09
CA LEU A 165 17.02 5.01 -20.07
C LEU A 165 16.97 4.08 -18.86
N SER A 166 16.63 4.61 -17.68
CA SER A 166 16.65 3.84 -16.45
C SER A 166 15.36 3.05 -16.19
N GLY A 167 14.23 3.48 -16.78
CA GLY A 167 12.91 2.93 -16.48
C GLY A 167 12.49 3.10 -15.01
N GLN A 168 13.17 3.96 -14.25
CA GLN A 168 12.97 4.12 -12.82
C GLN A 168 11.74 4.95 -12.48
N ARG A 169 11.21 4.76 -11.26
CA ARG A 169 10.12 5.61 -10.74
C ARG A 169 10.67 7.00 -10.40
N CYS A 170 9.81 8.01 -10.44
CA CYS A 170 10.18 9.39 -10.09
C CYS A 170 10.83 9.51 -8.70
N GLN A 171 10.41 8.69 -7.73
CA GLN A 171 11.02 8.68 -6.39
C GLN A 171 12.47 8.19 -6.41
N SER A 172 12.80 7.19 -7.24
CA SER A 172 14.18 6.73 -7.40
C SER A 172 15.03 7.81 -8.05
N LEU A 173 14.51 8.46 -9.09
CA LEU A 173 15.21 9.55 -9.79
C LEU A 173 15.45 10.75 -8.88
N HIS A 174 14.50 11.09 -8.02
CA HIS A 174 14.64 12.16 -7.04
C HIS A 174 15.74 11.87 -6.00
N SER A 175 16.00 10.59 -5.70
CA SER A 175 17.02 10.19 -4.74
C SER A 175 18.42 10.10 -5.35
N LEU A 176 18.57 10.31 -6.67
CA LEU A 176 19.87 10.26 -7.33
C LEU A 176 20.77 11.40 -6.86
N ASN A 177 22.02 11.06 -6.59
CA ASN A 177 23.08 11.99 -6.23
C ASN A 177 24.29 11.82 -7.16
N MET A 178 25.26 12.74 -7.08
CA MET A 178 26.44 12.72 -7.97
C MET A 178 27.28 11.44 -7.83
N ASN A 179 27.34 10.82 -6.66
CA ASN A 179 28.07 9.58 -6.45
C ASN A 179 27.39 8.37 -7.11
N ASP A 180 26.14 8.49 -7.52
CA ASP A 180 25.46 7.41 -8.26
C ASP A 180 25.85 7.41 -9.76
N PHE A 181 26.61 8.42 -10.21
CA PHE A 181 27.04 8.61 -11.60
C PHE A 181 28.57 8.54 -11.80
N ILE A 182 29.34 8.41 -10.72
CA ILE A 182 30.80 8.30 -10.70
C ILE A 182 31.18 6.86 -10.33
#